data_AF-W2T6G8-F1
#
_entry.id   AF-W2T6G8-F1
#
_cell.length_a   1.000
_cell.length_b   1.000
_cell.length_c   1.000
_cell.angle_alpha   90.00
_cell.angle_beta   90.00
_cell.angle_gamma   90.00
#
_symmetry.space_group_name_H-M   'P 1'
#
loop_
_entity.id
_entity.type
_entity.pdbx_description
1 polymer ?
#
loop_
_entity_poly.entity_id
_entity_poly.type
_entity_poly.pdbx_seq_one_letter_code
_entity_poly.pdbx_strand_id
1 'polypeptide(L)'
;MQNLARYPLDSQSCALRILSYAYDTDEIVIKWNGPDPIDVNPEIRMPDMRLRSIHPSIRNDTYATGIWSCALADFHVDREIMHHIIQSYLPTALIVVISWFSFWLDVEAVPGRVSLSITTLLTLATQSSAARMALPQKKQLREMNQTPVLMRQNFLSNRKRKAIEERMNRVEENRKYAQSIDRRSRVYFPLAFISFNVIYWIYYIKYAVDTID
;
A
#
# COMPACT_ATOMS: atom_id res chain seq x y z
N MET A 1 12.03 -15.42 -12.14
CA MET A 1 11.90 -14.59 -10.91
C MET A 1 10.83 -13.55 -11.17
N GLN A 2 9.92 -13.33 -10.22
CA GLN A 2 8.82 -12.37 -10.36
C GLN A 2 9.33 -10.93 -10.20
N ASN A 3 8.80 -9.99 -10.99
CA ASN A 3 9.17 -8.57 -10.91
C ASN A 3 8.11 -7.79 -10.13
N LEU A 4 8.39 -7.47 -8.87
CA LEU A 4 7.45 -6.75 -7.98
C LEU A 4 7.65 -5.23 -7.98
N ALA A 5 8.40 -4.65 -8.94
CA ALA A 5 8.69 -3.22 -8.95
C ALA A 5 7.43 -2.34 -9.04
N ARG A 6 6.34 -2.88 -9.58
CA ARG A 6 5.06 -2.19 -9.77
C ARG A 6 3.92 -2.74 -8.91
N TYR A 7 4.24 -3.48 -7.85
CA TYR A 7 3.21 -4.02 -6.96
C TYR A 7 2.30 -2.89 -6.42
N PRO A 8 0.96 -3.07 -6.35
CA PRO A 8 0.17 -4.24 -6.75
C PRO A 8 -0.37 -4.22 -8.20
N LEU A 9 0.08 -3.29 -9.04
CA LEU A 9 -0.29 -3.15 -10.46
C LEU A 9 0.73 -3.87 -11.37
N ASP A 10 1.17 -5.06 -10.95
CA ASP A 10 2.16 -5.85 -11.68
C ASP A 10 1.50 -6.93 -12.54
N SER A 11 2.06 -7.11 -13.73
CA SER A 11 1.85 -8.28 -14.58
C SER A 11 3.06 -9.19 -14.47
N GLN A 12 2.83 -10.50 -14.46
CA GLN A 12 3.88 -11.50 -14.37
C GLN A 12 3.79 -12.48 -15.54
N SER A 13 4.96 -12.92 -16.00
CA SER A 13 5.08 -14.02 -16.94
C SER A 13 5.63 -15.24 -16.21
N CYS A 14 4.82 -16.29 -16.17
CA CYS A 14 5.14 -17.56 -15.53
C CYS A 14 5.33 -18.61 -16.62
N ALA A 15 6.47 -19.28 -16.65
CA ALA A 15 6.81 -20.25 -17.69
C ALA A 15 6.70 -21.69 -17.15
N LEU A 16 5.90 -22.54 -17.80
CA LEU A 16 5.93 -23.99 -17.62
C LEU A 16 6.85 -24.59 -18.67
N ARG A 17 7.83 -25.38 -18.22
CA ARG A 17 8.79 -26.09 -19.08
C ARG A 17 8.56 -27.58 -18.97
N ILE A 18 8.36 -28.22 -20.12
CA ILE A 18 8.20 -29.67 -20.24
C ILE A 18 9.35 -30.19 -21.11
N LEU A 19 10.19 -31.03 -20.52
CA LEU A 19 11.34 -31.64 -21.19
C LEU A 19 11.56 -33.06 -20.67
N SER A 20 12.24 -33.89 -21.46
CA SER A 20 12.63 -35.23 -21.05
C SER A 20 13.79 -35.15 -20.05
N TYR A 21 13.69 -35.91 -18.96
CA TYR A 21 14.77 -35.97 -17.96
C TYR A 21 15.96 -36.79 -18.45
N ALA A 22 15.72 -37.88 -19.19
CA ALA A 22 16.75 -38.88 -19.52
C ALA A 22 17.21 -38.85 -20.98
N TYR A 23 16.34 -38.43 -21.90
CA TYR A 23 16.56 -38.53 -23.34
C TYR A 23 16.79 -37.14 -23.95
N ASP A 24 17.76 -37.04 -24.85
CA ASP A 24 18.13 -35.80 -25.54
C ASP A 24 17.32 -35.59 -26.84
N THR A 25 17.70 -34.58 -27.63
CA THR A 25 16.99 -34.24 -28.89
C THR A 25 17.16 -35.30 -29.99
N ASP A 26 18.19 -36.16 -29.90
CA ASP A 26 18.45 -37.19 -30.90
C ASP A 26 17.50 -38.39 -30.73
N GLU A 27 17.06 -38.63 -29.49
CA GLU A 27 16.11 -39.70 -29.17
C GLU A 27 14.66 -39.21 -29.09
N ILE A 28 14.39 -38.02 -28.52
CA ILE A 28 13.03 -37.50 -28.32
C ILE A 28 12.92 -36.01 -28.71
N VAL A 29 11.97 -35.72 -29.60
CA VAL A 29 11.57 -34.36 -29.97
C VAL A 29 10.16 -34.08 -29.48
N ILE A 30 10.00 -33.09 -28.59
CA ILE A 30 8.71 -32.70 -28.04
C ILE A 30 8.09 -31.60 -28.92
N LYS A 31 6.82 -31.76 -29.28
CA LYS A 31 6.06 -30.77 -30.05
C LYS A 31 4.67 -30.57 -29.46
N TRP A 32 4.18 -29.35 -29.54
CA TRP A 32 2.79 -29.04 -29.25
C TRP A 32 1.86 -29.65 -30.30
N ASN A 33 0.69 -30.09 -29.87
CA ASN A 33 -0.30 -30.70 -30.75
C ASN A 33 -1.30 -29.66 -31.26
N GLY A 34 -1.24 -29.33 -32.55
CA GLY A 34 -2.19 -28.43 -33.20
C GLY A 34 -1.97 -26.93 -32.93
N PRO A 35 -2.89 -26.08 -33.42
CA PRO A 35 -2.79 -24.63 -33.29
C PRO A 35 -3.07 -24.13 -31.86
N ASP A 36 -3.99 -24.78 -31.13
CA ASP A 36 -4.37 -24.45 -29.75
C ASP A 36 -4.05 -25.65 -28.82
N PRO A 37 -2.80 -25.81 -28.39
CA PRO A 37 -2.36 -27.01 -27.68
C PRO A 37 -2.70 -27.03 -26.18
N ILE A 38 -3.23 -25.93 -25.63
CA ILE A 38 -3.44 -25.75 -24.20
C ILE A 38 -4.88 -25.28 -23.96
N ASP A 39 -5.70 -26.18 -23.41
CA ASP A 39 -7.05 -25.86 -22.97
C ASP A 39 -7.05 -25.34 -21.53
N VAL A 40 -7.92 -24.36 -21.26
CA VAL A 40 -8.09 -23.75 -19.94
C VAL A 40 -9.55 -23.90 -19.51
N ASN A 41 -9.75 -24.38 -18.28
CA ASN A 41 -11.09 -24.39 -17.69
C ASN A 41 -11.46 -22.96 -17.23
N PRO A 42 -12.52 -22.34 -17.77
CA PRO A 42 -12.92 -20.98 -17.40
C PRO A 42 -13.46 -20.85 -15.97
N GLU A 43 -13.81 -21.96 -15.31
CA GLU A 43 -14.27 -21.97 -13.92
C GLU A 43 -13.11 -21.87 -12.92
N ILE A 44 -11.89 -22.23 -13.33
CA ILE A 44 -10.71 -22.17 -12.47
C ILE A 44 -10.18 -20.74 -12.48
N ARG A 45 -10.45 -20.01 -11.39
CA ARG A 45 -9.94 -18.65 -11.16
C ARG A 45 -8.94 -18.67 -10.01
N MET A 46 -7.83 -17.98 -10.19
CA MET A 46 -6.90 -17.74 -9.08
C MET A 46 -7.38 -16.49 -8.32
N PRO A 47 -7.32 -16.47 -6.97
CA PRO A 47 -7.88 -15.39 -6.16
C PRO A 47 -7.12 -14.05 -6.28
N ASP A 48 -5.81 -14.10 -6.55
CA ASP A 48 -4.95 -12.91 -6.62
C ASP A 48 -4.50 -12.57 -8.04
N MET A 49 -4.72 -13.47 -9.01
CA MET A 49 -4.18 -13.35 -10.36
C MET A 49 -5.24 -13.76 -11.38
N ARG A 50 -5.27 -13.05 -12.50
CA ARG A 50 -6.12 -13.35 -13.64
C ARG A 50 -5.25 -13.76 -14.81
N LEU A 51 -5.58 -14.88 -15.44
CA LEU A 51 -4.92 -15.31 -16.66
C LEU A 51 -5.31 -14.36 -17.81
N ARG A 52 -4.32 -13.71 -18.43
CA ARG A 52 -4.49 -12.82 -19.58
C ARG A 52 -4.35 -13.59 -20.89
N SER A 53 -3.24 -14.30 -21.06
CA SER A 53 -2.96 -15.09 -22.26
C SER A 53 -1.94 -16.20 -22.00
N ILE A 54 -1.92 -17.19 -22.89
CA ILE A 54 -0.95 -18.28 -22.89
C ILE A 54 -0.24 -18.28 -24.25
N HIS A 55 1.09 -18.29 -24.23
CA HIS A 55 1.90 -18.41 -25.44
C HIS A 55 2.65 -19.76 -25.43
N PRO A 56 2.23 -20.74 -26.24
CA PRO A 56 2.99 -21.97 -26.43
C PRO A 56 4.19 -21.71 -27.34
N SER A 57 5.37 -22.18 -26.95
CA SER A 57 6.58 -22.15 -27.78
C SER A 57 7.40 -23.42 -27.61
N ILE A 58 8.33 -23.66 -28.53
CA ILE A 58 9.24 -24.79 -28.50
C ILE A 58 10.66 -24.22 -28.50
N ARG A 59 11.51 -24.73 -27.62
CA ARG A 59 12.90 -24.29 -27.49
C ARG A 59 13.79 -25.52 -27.34
N ASN A 60 14.95 -25.49 -27.98
CA ASN A 60 16.02 -26.44 -27.68
C ASN A 60 17.03 -25.76 -26.75
N ASP A 61 17.20 -26.32 -25.56
CA ASP A 61 18.11 -25.79 -24.55
C ASP A 61 19.36 -26.68 -24.46
N THR A 62 20.53 -26.05 -24.42
CA THR A 62 21.82 -26.73 -24.25
C THR A 62 22.13 -26.89 -22.76
N TYR A 63 22.37 -28.11 -22.30
CA TYR A 63 22.86 -28.38 -20.94
C TYR A 63 24.18 -29.17 -21.01
N ALA A 64 24.81 -29.39 -19.85
CA ALA A 64 26.12 -30.04 -19.78
C ALA A 64 26.17 -31.44 -20.41
N THR A 65 25.04 -32.15 -20.44
CA THR A 65 24.92 -33.53 -20.94
C THR A 65 24.51 -33.63 -22.44
N GLY A 66 24.31 -32.52 -23.19
CA GLY A 66 23.73 -32.57 -24.56
C GLY A 66 22.84 -31.37 -24.99
N ILE A 67 21.89 -31.62 -25.90
CA ILE A 67 20.83 -30.67 -26.31
C ILE A 67 19.48 -31.32 -26.04
N TRP A 68 18.53 -30.61 -25.43
CA TRP A 68 17.21 -31.15 -25.10
C TRP A 68 16.11 -30.34 -25.75
N SER A 69 15.14 -31.05 -26.30
CA SER A 69 13.89 -30.48 -26.78
C SER A 69 12.99 -30.13 -25.60
N CYS A 70 12.51 -28.89 -25.53
CA CYS A 70 11.65 -28.37 -24.47
C CYS A 70 10.40 -27.72 -25.06
N ALA A 71 9.23 -28.11 -24.55
CA ALA A 71 7.98 -27.41 -24.78
C ALA A 71 7.75 -26.39 -23.66
N LEU A 72 7.60 -25.13 -24.03
CA LEU A 72 7.44 -23.99 -23.13
C LEU A 72 6.00 -23.45 -23.24
N ALA A 73 5.33 -23.26 -22.13
CA ALA A 73 4.06 -22.54 -22.06
C ALA A 73 4.23 -21.31 -21.18
N ASP A 74 4.18 -20.13 -21.78
CA ASP A 74 4.30 -18.86 -21.08
C ASP A 74 2.90 -18.31 -20.73
N PHE A 75 2.58 -18.33 -19.44
CA PHE A 75 1.35 -17.79 -18.88
C PHE A 75 1.58 -16.33 -18.52
N HIS A 76 0.85 -15.43 -19.19
CA HIS A 76 0.78 -14.03 -18.78
C HIS A 76 -0.40 -13.86 -17.83
N VAL A 77 -0.08 -13.42 -16.61
CA VAL A 77 -1.05 -13.22 -15.54
C VAL A 77 -0.98 -11.78 -15.02
N ASP A 78 -2.15 -11.19 -14.80
CA ASP A 78 -2.30 -9.85 -14.21
C ASP A 78 -2.80 -9.98 -12.77
N ARG A 79 -2.30 -9.15 -11.85
CA ARG A 79 -2.77 -9.18 -10.45
C ARG A 79 -4.17 -8.59 -10.31
N GLU A 80 -5.06 -9.28 -9.59
CA GLU A 80 -6.35 -8.73 -9.20
C GLU A 80 -6.18 -7.76 -8.01
N ILE A 81 -6.40 -6.48 -8.28
CA ILE A 81 -6.11 -5.39 -7.34
C ILE A 81 -7.30 -4.97 -6.47
N MET A 82 -8.52 -5.37 -6.83
CA MET A 82 -9.75 -4.93 -6.16
C MET A 82 -9.74 -5.25 -4.66
N HIS A 83 -9.25 -6.43 -4.29
CA HIS A 83 -9.10 -6.84 -2.90
C HIS A 83 -8.07 -5.97 -2.14
N HIS A 84 -6.92 -5.71 -2.77
CA HIS A 84 -5.84 -4.90 -2.19
C HIS A 84 -6.28 -3.45 -1.96
N ILE A 85 -7.09 -2.89 -2.87
CA ILE A 85 -7.72 -1.58 -2.71
C ILE A 85 -8.69 -1.59 -1.53
N ILE A 86 -9.66 -2.50 -1.49
CA ILE A 86 -10.67 -2.49 -0.42
C ILE A 86 -10.03 -2.66 0.95
N GLN A 87 -9.03 -3.55 1.08
CA GLN A 87 -8.38 -3.80 2.36
C GLN A 87 -7.37 -2.73 2.80
N SER A 88 -6.77 -1.97 1.87
CA SER A 88 -5.77 -0.96 2.21
C SER A 88 -6.32 0.45 2.16
N TYR A 89 -7.03 0.79 1.08
CA TYR A 89 -7.54 2.13 0.80
C TYR A 89 -8.76 2.49 1.67
N LEU A 90 -9.73 1.58 1.83
CA LEU A 90 -10.91 1.87 2.67
C LEU A 90 -10.53 2.20 4.13
N PRO A 91 -9.73 1.36 4.84
CA PRO A 91 -9.32 1.68 6.19
C PRO A 91 -8.42 2.92 6.27
N THR A 92 -7.51 3.17 5.31
CA THR A 92 -6.71 4.42 5.32
C THR A 92 -7.60 5.65 5.13
N ALA A 93 -8.58 5.60 4.22
CA ALA A 93 -9.52 6.68 4.01
C ALA A 93 -10.36 6.96 5.27
N LEU A 94 -10.86 5.92 5.95
CA LEU A 94 -11.58 6.06 7.21
C LEU A 94 -10.69 6.68 8.31
N ILE A 95 -9.42 6.28 8.39
CA ILE A 95 -8.48 6.86 9.36
C ILE A 95 -8.23 8.35 9.07
N VAL A 96 -8.07 8.75 7.81
CA VAL A 96 -7.92 10.17 7.42
C VAL A 96 -9.16 10.96 7.80
N VAL A 97 -10.37 10.42 7.55
CA VAL A 97 -11.63 11.06 7.93
C VAL A 97 -11.76 11.19 9.45
N ILE A 98 -11.37 10.18 10.23
CA ILE A 98 -11.40 10.24 11.70
C ILE A 98 -10.37 11.25 12.21
N SER A 99 -9.21 11.38 11.56
CA SER A 99 -8.13 12.28 11.99
C SER A 99 -8.58 13.75 11.99
N TRP A 100 -9.28 14.20 10.95
CA TRP A 100 -9.78 15.57 10.86
C TRP A 100 -11.10 15.79 11.61
N PHE A 101 -11.77 14.72 12.06
CA PHE A 101 -13.00 14.83 12.84
C PHE A 101 -12.71 15.44 14.22
N SER A 102 -11.45 15.31 14.68
CA SER A 102 -10.95 16.02 15.85
C SER A 102 -11.14 17.54 15.79
N PHE A 103 -11.15 18.16 14.60
CA PHE A 103 -11.40 19.61 14.43
C PHE A 103 -12.88 20.00 14.60
N TRP A 104 -13.78 19.03 14.51
CA TRP A 104 -15.21 19.23 14.79
C TRP A 104 -15.51 19.16 16.29
N LEU A 105 -14.61 18.60 17.08
CA LEU A 105 -14.72 18.55 18.53
C LEU A 105 -14.46 19.91 19.16
N ASP A 106 -15.33 20.31 20.08
CA ASP A 106 -15.24 21.60 20.77
C ASP A 106 -13.88 21.78 21.45
N VAL A 107 -13.32 23.00 21.42
CA VAL A 107 -11.93 23.33 21.81
C VAL A 107 -11.61 22.98 23.28
N GLU A 108 -12.64 22.81 24.10
CA GLU A 108 -12.55 22.46 25.52
C GLU A 108 -12.40 20.94 25.75
N ALA A 109 -12.82 20.10 24.81
CA ALA A 109 -12.70 18.64 24.87
C ALA A 109 -11.30 18.13 24.46
N VAL A 110 -10.24 18.68 25.07
CA VAL A 110 -8.83 18.31 24.85
C VAL A 110 -8.56 16.80 24.92
N PRO A 111 -9.03 16.02 25.92
CA PRO A 111 -8.74 14.59 26.00
C PRO A 111 -9.27 13.79 24.80
N GLY A 112 -10.43 14.19 24.24
CA GLY A 112 -11.02 13.53 23.08
C GLY A 112 -10.18 13.69 21.82
N ARG A 113 -9.74 14.92 21.51
CA ARG A 113 -8.90 15.18 20.32
C ARG A 113 -7.51 14.56 20.41
N VAL A 114 -6.90 14.52 21.60
CA VAL A 114 -5.58 13.92 21.81
C VAL A 114 -5.66 12.40 21.66
N SER A 115 -6.67 11.76 22.25
CA SER A 115 -6.87 10.30 22.09
C SER A 115 -7.11 9.93 20.63
N LEU A 116 -7.97 10.66 19.90
CA LEU A 116 -8.23 10.39 18.49
C LEU A 116 -6.97 10.53 17.64
N SER A 117 -6.15 11.55 17.90
CA SER A 117 -4.86 11.75 17.22
C SER A 117 -3.88 10.60 17.48
N ILE A 118 -3.77 10.14 18.74
CA ILE A 118 -2.87 9.03 19.09
C ILE A 118 -3.36 7.73 18.48
N THR A 119 -4.65 7.43 18.58
CA THR A 119 -5.24 6.21 18.02
C THR A 119 -5.08 6.17 16.51
N THR A 120 -5.38 7.26 15.79
CA THR A 120 -5.21 7.32 14.33
C THR A 120 -3.76 7.11 13.89
N LEU A 121 -2.79 7.73 14.58
CA LEU A 121 -1.37 7.50 14.33
C LEU A 121 -0.94 6.06 14.60
N LEU A 122 -1.41 5.46 15.69
CA LEU A 122 -1.13 4.06 16.02
C LEU A 122 -1.74 3.12 14.99
N THR A 123 -2.99 3.37 14.56
CA THR A 123 -3.64 2.56 13.51
C THR A 123 -2.90 2.66 12.19
N LEU A 124 -2.44 3.84 11.78
CA LEU A 124 -1.59 4.01 10.59
C LEU A 124 -0.26 3.24 10.73
N ALA A 125 0.37 3.30 11.90
CA ALA A 125 1.61 2.57 12.16
C ALA A 125 1.39 1.05 12.05
N THR A 126 0.33 0.52 12.66
CA THR A 126 -0.03 -0.90 12.59
C THR A 126 -0.35 -1.32 11.15
N GLN A 127 -1.13 -0.53 10.42
CA GLN A 127 -1.48 -0.82 9.03
C GLN A 127 -0.24 -0.78 8.12
N SER A 128 0.65 0.18 8.30
CA SER A 128 1.91 0.25 7.54
C SER A 128 2.83 -0.94 7.83
N SER A 129 2.78 -1.50 9.04
CA SER A 129 3.49 -2.73 9.39
C SER A 129 2.86 -3.94 8.70
N ALA A 130 1.54 -4.08 8.76
CA ALA A 130 0.80 -5.16 8.12
C ALA A 130 0.99 -5.18 6.59
N ALA A 131 0.93 -4.01 5.94
CA ALA A 131 1.17 -3.88 4.49
C ALA A 131 2.60 -4.29 4.09
N ARG A 132 3.59 -4.05 4.96
CA ARG A 132 4.98 -4.47 4.73
C ARG A 132 5.20 -5.97 4.95
N MET A 133 4.39 -6.62 5.78
CA MET A 133 4.45 -8.08 5.96
C MET A 133 3.91 -8.85 4.76
N ALA A 134 3.01 -8.24 3.97
CA ALA A 134 2.46 -8.83 2.74
C ALA A 134 3.43 -8.82 1.54
N LEU A 135 4.57 -8.12 1.64
CA LEU A 135 5.59 -8.05 0.59
C LEU A 135 6.88 -8.78 1.02
N PRO A 136 7.58 -9.50 0.11
CA PRO A 136 8.86 -10.12 0.43
C PRO A 136 9.88 -9.05 0.85
N GLN A 137 10.34 -9.16 2.10
CA GLN A 137 11.07 -8.10 2.79
C GLN A 137 12.43 -7.80 2.15
N LYS A 138 12.67 -6.54 1.77
CA LYS A 138 14.02 -5.96 1.87
C LYS A 138 14.19 -5.43 3.28
N LYS A 139 15.10 -6.05 4.05
CA LYS A 139 15.48 -5.59 5.39
C LYS A 139 15.92 -4.12 5.33
N GLN A 140 15.17 -3.24 6.00
CA GLN A 140 15.66 -1.92 6.39
C GLN A 140 15.81 -1.91 7.90
N LEU A 141 17.04 -1.73 8.37
CA LEU A 141 17.35 -1.48 9.78
C LEU A 141 16.81 -0.11 10.15
N ARG A 142 16.00 -0.05 11.21
CA ARG A 142 15.43 1.19 11.74
C ARG A 142 16.11 1.47 13.08
N GLU A 143 16.93 2.51 13.12
CA GLU A 143 17.48 3.05 14.37
C GLU A 143 16.38 3.85 15.09
N MET A 144 16.00 3.37 16.28
CA MET A 144 15.23 4.14 17.25
C MET A 144 16.20 4.87 18.17
N ASN A 145 16.45 6.15 17.91
CA ASN A 145 17.09 7.01 18.90
C ASN A 145 16.04 7.52 19.88
N GLN A 146 16.15 7.06 21.13
CA GLN A 146 15.33 7.50 22.25
C GLN A 146 16.10 8.56 23.05
N THR A 147 15.64 9.81 23.00
CA THR A 147 16.09 10.84 23.94
C THR A 147 15.12 10.89 25.13
N PRO A 148 15.59 10.80 26.38
CA PRO A 148 14.75 11.11 27.54
C PRO A 148 14.59 12.63 27.67
N VAL A 149 13.35 13.11 27.64
CA VAL A 149 12.98 14.48 28.02
C VAL A 149 12.90 14.54 29.55
N LEU A 150 13.93 15.08 30.20
CA LEU A 150 13.87 15.43 31.62
C LEU A 150 13.16 16.78 31.77
N MET A 151 11.93 16.74 32.30
CA MET A 151 11.23 17.95 32.78
C MET A 151 11.84 18.43 34.10
N ARG A 152 12.26 19.70 34.12
CA ARG A 152 12.70 20.43 35.31
C ARG A 152 11.47 21.01 36.03
N GLN A 153 11.17 20.54 37.24
CA GLN A 153 10.22 21.22 38.13
C GLN A 153 10.88 22.45 38.75
N ASN A 154 10.29 23.63 38.55
CA ASN A 154 10.64 24.82 39.32
C ASN A 154 9.45 25.29 40.16
N PHE A 155 9.68 25.24 41.46
CA PHE A 155 8.92 25.86 42.54
C PHE A 155 8.93 27.38 42.36
N LEU A 156 7.77 28.00 42.13
CA LEU A 156 7.63 29.45 42.33
C LEU A 156 6.31 29.80 43.01
N SER A 157 6.53 30.52 44.10
CA SER A 157 5.73 30.92 45.25
C SER A 157 4.61 31.93 44.97
N ASN A 158 3.94 32.32 46.05
CA ASN A 158 2.77 33.20 46.18
C ASN A 158 3.02 34.67 45.75
N ARG A 159 3.21 34.92 44.45
CA ARG A 159 3.05 36.25 43.82
C ARG A 159 2.09 36.26 42.60
N LYS A 160 1.32 35.19 42.40
CA LYS A 160 0.53 34.94 41.19
C LYS A 160 -0.94 35.34 41.36
N ARG A 161 -1.27 36.63 41.29
CA ARG A 161 -2.67 37.06 41.05
C ARG A 161 -2.79 38.05 39.89
N LYS A 162 -1.92 39.07 39.82
CA LYS A 162 -1.85 39.99 38.65
C LYS A 162 -1.26 39.35 37.38
N ALA A 163 -0.26 38.48 37.51
CA ALA A 163 0.29 37.72 36.37
C ALA A 163 -0.66 36.62 35.86
N ILE A 164 -1.70 36.26 36.62
CA ILE A 164 -2.71 35.29 36.21
C ILE A 164 -3.70 35.93 35.24
N GLU A 165 -4.11 37.17 35.48
CA GLU A 165 -5.09 37.90 34.66
C GLU A 165 -4.55 38.21 33.25
N GLU A 166 -3.30 38.66 33.14
CA GLU A 166 -2.62 38.80 31.83
C GLU A 166 -2.42 37.46 31.10
N ARG A 167 -2.14 36.38 31.85
CA ARG A 167 -2.08 35.04 31.28
C ARG A 167 -3.45 34.58 30.79
N MET A 168 -4.52 34.91 31.51
CA MET A 168 -5.90 34.56 31.16
C MET A 168 -6.34 35.28 29.87
N ASN A 169 -5.99 36.57 29.71
CA ASN A 169 -6.25 37.31 28.48
C ASN A 169 -5.47 36.75 27.27
N ARG A 170 -4.18 36.41 27.43
CA ARG A 170 -3.41 35.72 26.38
C ARG A 170 -3.96 34.34 26.05
N VAL A 171 -4.46 33.61 27.04
CA VAL A 171 -5.12 32.30 26.82
C VAL A 171 -6.41 32.47 26.03
N GLU A 172 -7.21 33.50 26.30
CA GLU A 172 -8.45 33.78 25.56
C GLU A 172 -8.18 34.21 24.11
N GLU A 173 -7.15 35.04 23.89
CA GLU A 173 -6.72 35.42 22.53
C GLU A 173 -6.20 34.22 21.75
N ASN A 174 -5.37 33.38 22.39
CA ASN A 174 -4.92 32.11 21.83
C ASN A 174 -6.08 31.15 21.56
N ARG A 175 -7.14 31.16 22.39
CA ARG A 175 -8.35 30.36 22.19
C ARG A 175 -9.09 30.80 20.94
N LYS A 176 -9.29 32.10 20.74
CA LYS A 176 -9.92 32.66 19.53
C LYS A 176 -9.11 32.35 18.28
N TYR A 177 -7.79 32.46 18.38
CA TYR A 177 -6.89 32.09 17.30
C TYR A 177 -6.99 30.58 16.97
N ALA A 178 -6.94 29.71 17.98
CA ALA A 178 -7.11 28.25 17.82
C ALA A 178 -8.45 27.89 17.17
N GLN A 179 -9.55 28.50 17.60
CA GLN A 179 -10.88 28.30 17.00
C GLN A 179 -10.93 28.75 15.53
N SER A 180 -10.22 29.83 15.18
CA SER A 180 -10.14 30.29 13.79
C SER A 180 -9.38 29.31 12.90
N ILE A 181 -8.34 28.66 13.44
CA ILE A 181 -7.60 27.59 12.76
C ILE A 181 -8.51 26.38 12.57
N ASP A 182 -9.16 25.89 13.62
CA ASP A 182 -10.07 24.74 13.53
C ASP A 182 -11.16 24.96 12.48
N ARG A 183 -11.72 26.19 12.41
CA ARG A 183 -12.73 26.55 11.41
C ARG A 183 -12.19 26.49 9.98
N ARG A 184 -10.97 26.95 9.73
CA ARG A 184 -10.33 26.86 8.40
C ARG A 184 -9.97 25.40 8.07
N SER A 185 -9.42 24.67 9.03
CA SER A 185 -9.04 23.26 8.91
C SER A 185 -10.21 22.36 8.50
N ARG A 186 -11.43 22.61 9.02
CA ARG A 186 -12.65 21.87 8.64
C ARG A 186 -12.96 21.90 7.14
N VAL A 187 -12.46 22.88 6.40
CA VAL A 187 -12.68 23.02 4.96
C VAL A 187 -11.45 22.58 4.16
N TYR A 188 -10.26 23.05 4.55
CA TYR A 188 -9.04 22.77 3.80
C TYR A 188 -8.65 21.28 3.81
N PHE A 189 -8.75 20.60 4.95
CA PHE A 189 -8.35 19.19 5.03
C PHE A 189 -9.26 18.30 4.16
N PRO A 190 -10.61 18.40 4.24
CA PRO A 190 -11.51 17.70 3.32
C PRO A 190 -11.31 17.98 1.85
N LEU A 191 -11.16 19.26 1.49
CA LEU A 191 -10.93 19.63 0.08
C LEU A 191 -9.62 19.05 -0.45
N ALA A 192 -8.55 19.12 0.35
CA ALA A 192 -7.25 18.57 -0.04
C ALA A 192 -7.35 17.05 -0.26
N PHE A 193 -8.00 16.31 0.64
CA PHE A 193 -8.18 14.86 0.47
C PHE A 193 -9.05 14.51 -0.73
N ILE A 194 -10.15 15.23 -0.97
CA ILE A 194 -10.98 15.00 -2.16
C ILE A 194 -10.16 15.26 -3.43
N SER A 195 -9.42 16.37 -3.49
CA SER A 195 -8.58 16.69 -4.65
C SER A 195 -7.50 15.63 -4.89
N PHE A 196 -6.84 15.18 -3.83
CA PHE A 196 -5.84 14.12 -3.89
C PHE A 196 -6.44 12.82 -4.43
N ASN A 197 -7.62 12.42 -3.92
CA ASN A 197 -8.28 11.21 -4.39
C ASN A 197 -8.72 11.32 -5.85
N VAL A 198 -9.28 12.45 -6.28
CA VAL A 198 -9.65 12.66 -7.69
C VAL A 198 -8.43 12.50 -8.59
N ILE A 199 -7.31 13.16 -8.26
CA ILE A 199 -6.06 13.05 -9.04
C ILE A 199 -5.53 11.62 -9.01
N TYR A 200 -5.50 10.99 -7.83
CA TYR A 200 -5.02 9.62 -7.65
C TYR A 200 -5.83 8.62 -8.48
N TRP A 201 -7.16 8.68 -8.43
CA TRP A 201 -8.03 7.77 -9.17
C TRP A 201 -8.00 8.01 -10.68
N ILE A 202 -7.89 9.26 -11.13
CA ILE A 202 -7.69 9.56 -12.57
C ILE A 202 -6.37 8.98 -13.07
N TYR A 203 -5.29 9.20 -12.32
CA TYR A 203 -3.98 8.63 -12.67
C TYR A 203 -4.04 7.10 -12.66
N TYR A 204 -4.65 6.52 -11.62
CA TYR A 204 -4.82 5.08 -11.47
C TYR A 204 -5.59 4.45 -12.62
N ILE A 205 -6.76 5.00 -12.98
CA ILE A 205 -7.59 4.47 -14.07
C ILE A 205 -6.84 4.57 -15.39
N LYS A 206 -6.19 5.71 -15.67
CA LYS A 206 -5.40 5.88 -16.88
C LYS A 206 -4.27 4.85 -16.95
N TYR A 207 -3.54 4.68 -15.85
CA TYR A 207 -2.42 3.74 -15.78
C TYR A 207 -2.88 2.27 -15.84
N ALA A 208 -4.05 1.96 -15.31
CA ALA A 208 -4.65 0.63 -15.41
C ALA A 208 -5.12 0.31 -16.84
N VAL A 209 -5.68 1.30 -17.55
CA VAL A 209 -6.06 1.16 -18.97
C VAL A 209 -4.81 0.98 -19.85
N ASP A 210 -3.77 1.78 -19.64
CA ASP A 210 -2.51 1.70 -20.40
C ASP A 210 -1.76 0.35 -20.21
N THR A 211 -2.11 -0.46 -19.20
CA THR A 211 -1.57 -1.82 -19.02
C THR A 211 -2.40 -2.92 -19.69
N ILE A 212 -3.63 -2.61 -20.12
CA ILE A 212 -4.56 -3.58 -20.73
C ILE A 212 -4.38 -3.65 -22.25
N ASP A 213 -3.90 -2.57 -22.88
CA ASP A 213 -3.45 -2.53 -24.28
C ASP A 213 -2.00 -3.02 -24.44
#